data_AF-A0A257KLH5-F1
#
_entry.id   AF-A0A257KLH5-F1
#
_cell.length_a   1.000
_cell.length_b   1.000
_cell.length_c   1.000
_cell.angle_alpha   90.00
_cell.angle_beta   90.00
_cell.angle_gamma   90.00
#
_symmetry.space_group_name_H-M   'P 1'
#
loop_
_entity.id
_entity.type
_entity.pdbx_description
1 polymer ?
#
loop_
_entity_poly.entity_id
_entity_poly.type
_entity_poly.pdbx_seq_one_letter_code
_entity_poly.pdbx_strand_id
1 'polypeptide(L)'
;MQKRDRKIRRIAAVQARLHRIAEWHLMECQARENELEDKQRRILEAFNDESKLPDLLIQTAGQNLRTASVEQGAVAKVRERLAENARAEGRKLKHVEHLVHLATGRAAKDDEKRMLDDEIDKAVRRSLQTT
;
A
#
# COMPACT_ATOMS: atom_id res chain seq x y z
N MET A 1 18.15 -22.18 5.78
CA MET A 1 17.67 -20.80 6.01
C MET A 1 17.73 -20.43 7.49
N GLN A 2 18.55 -19.43 7.85
CA GLN A 2 18.75 -19.03 9.24
C GLN A 2 17.46 -18.50 9.88
N LYS A 3 17.29 -18.62 11.21
CA LYS A 3 16.10 -18.16 11.95
C LYS A 3 15.80 -16.68 11.70
N ARG A 4 16.85 -15.87 11.54
CA ARG A 4 16.77 -14.44 11.24
C ARG A 4 16.14 -14.16 9.87
N ASP A 5 16.51 -14.90 8.82
CA ASP A 5 15.99 -14.68 7.47
C ASP A 5 14.50 -15.00 7.38
N ARG A 6 14.05 -16.05 8.05
CA ARG A 6 12.60 -16.37 8.10
C ARG A 6 11.83 -15.27 8.82
N LYS A 7 12.39 -14.69 9.88
CA LYS A 7 11.79 -13.55 10.57
C LYS A 7 11.66 -12.35 9.65
N ILE A 8 12.70 -12.00 8.90
CA ILE A 8 12.68 -10.89 7.93
C ILE A 8 11.60 -11.11 6.86
N ARG A 9 11.49 -12.32 6.29
CA ARG A 9 10.45 -12.67 5.31
C ARG A 9 9.03 -12.57 5.89
N ARG A 10 8.83 -12.99 7.14
CA ARG A 10 7.53 -12.84 7.83
C ARG A 10 7.17 -11.37 8.03
N ILE A 11 8.12 -10.54 8.44
CA ILE A 11 7.92 -9.09 8.58
C ILE A 11 7.56 -8.48 7.22
N ALA A 12 8.23 -8.90 6.13
CA ALA A 12 7.92 -8.44 4.78
C ALA A 12 6.48 -8.77 4.38
N ALA A 13 6.03 -10.00 4.64
CA ALA A 13 4.66 -10.42 4.36
C ALA A 13 3.61 -9.62 5.13
N VAL A 14 3.86 -9.35 6.43
CA VAL A 14 2.98 -8.49 7.24
C VAL A 14 2.97 -7.06 6.70
N GLN A 15 4.14 -6.51 6.40
CA GLN A 15 4.27 -5.14 5.88
C GLN A 15 3.57 -4.98 4.52
N ALA A 16 3.64 -5.99 3.65
CA ALA A 16 2.91 -6.00 2.38
C ALA A 16 1.40 -5.99 2.60
N ARG A 17 0.90 -6.73 3.61
CA ARG A 17 -0.52 -6.73 3.97
C ARG A 17 -0.96 -5.38 4.55
N LEU A 18 -0.16 -4.76 5.41
CA LEU A 18 -0.43 -3.43 5.96
C LEU A 18 -0.49 -2.36 4.86
N HIS A 19 0.45 -2.40 3.91
CA HIS A 19 0.45 -1.49 2.77
C HIS A 19 -0.83 -1.65 1.93
N ARG A 20 -1.22 -2.88 1.57
CA ARG A 20 -2.45 -3.14 0.83
C ARG A 20 -3.70 -2.64 1.54
N ILE A 21 -3.78 -2.82 2.86
CA ILE A 21 -4.92 -2.30 3.67
C ILE A 21 -4.96 -0.77 3.60
N ALA A 22 -3.80 -0.11 3.72
CA ALA A 22 -3.73 1.34 3.62
C ALA A 22 -4.14 1.85 2.22
N GLU A 23 -3.74 1.14 1.15
CA GLU A 23 -4.18 1.44 -0.22
C GLU A 23 -5.69 1.24 -0.39
N TRP A 24 -6.24 0.15 0.16
CA TRP A 24 -7.69 -0.11 0.11
C TRP A 24 -8.50 0.98 0.81
N HIS A 25 -8.11 1.41 2.01
CA HIS A 25 -8.79 2.51 2.69
C HIS A 25 -8.72 3.82 1.87
N LEU A 26 -7.59 4.09 1.23
CA LEU A 26 -7.45 5.26 0.36
C LEU A 26 -8.40 5.17 -0.84
N MET A 27 -8.47 4.00 -1.50
CA MET A 27 -9.38 3.76 -2.63
C MET A 27 -10.85 3.88 -2.23
N GLU A 28 -11.23 3.34 -1.08
CA GLU A 28 -12.59 3.47 -0.55
C GLU A 28 -12.95 4.94 -0.28
N CYS A 29 -12.02 5.70 0.31
CA CYS A 29 -12.21 7.13 0.52
C CYS A 29 -12.33 7.92 -0.80
N GLN A 30 -11.56 7.55 -1.82
CA GLN A 30 -11.64 8.15 -3.16
C GLN A 30 -12.97 7.81 -3.85
N ALA A 31 -13.45 6.57 -3.72
CA ALA A 31 -14.76 6.20 -4.25
C ALA A 31 -15.88 7.05 -3.62
N ARG A 32 -15.84 7.24 -2.30
CA ARG A 32 -16.79 8.11 -1.59
C ARG A 32 -16.70 9.58 -2.00
N GLU A 33 -15.48 10.09 -2.24
CA GLU A 33 -15.28 11.46 -2.75
C GLU A 33 -15.94 11.63 -4.12
N ASN A 34 -15.74 10.66 -5.03
CA ASN A 34 -16.36 10.66 -6.36
C ASN A 34 -17.89 10.57 -6.29
N GLU A 35 -18.45 9.74 -5.40
CA GLU A 35 -19.90 9.66 -5.19
C GLU A 35 -20.50 10.99 -4.73
N LEU A 36 -19.81 11.72 -3.85
CA LEU A 36 -20.23 13.03 -3.39
C LEU A 36 -20.14 14.08 -4.49
N GLU A 37 -19.07 14.07 -5.28
CA GLU A 37 -18.91 14.94 -6.44
C GLU A 37 -19.99 14.69 -7.49
N ASP A 38 -20.27 13.41 -7.80
CA ASP A 38 -21.35 13.01 -8.70
C ASP A 38 -22.72 13.47 -8.19
N LYS A 39 -22.97 13.35 -6.87
CA LYS A 39 -24.21 13.83 -6.26
C LYS A 39 -24.35 15.35 -6.38
N GLN A 40 -23.28 16.11 -6.15
CA GLN A 40 -23.30 17.56 -6.32
C GLN A 40 -23.54 17.94 -7.78
N ARG A 41 -22.86 17.28 -8.72
CA ARG A 41 -23.02 17.51 -10.15
C ARG A 41 -24.47 17.29 -10.59
N ARG A 42 -25.10 16.18 -10.17
CA ARG A 42 -26.52 15.90 -10.47
C ARG A 42 -27.47 16.96 -9.89
N ILE A 43 -27.19 17.45 -8.68
CA ILE A 43 -27.98 18.55 -8.10
C ILE A 43 -27.84 19.80 -8.95
N LEU A 44 -26.63 20.18 -9.35
CA LEU A 44 -26.39 21.37 -10.17
C LEU A 44 -27.00 21.25 -11.58
N GLU A 45 -26.88 20.07 -12.21
CA GLU A 45 -27.51 19.77 -13.51
C GLU A 45 -29.03 19.93 -13.43
N ALA A 46 -29.67 19.40 -12.38
CA ALA A 46 -31.12 19.54 -12.17
C ALA A 46 -31.57 21.00 -11.98
N PHE A 47 -30.68 21.92 -11.59
CA PHE A 47 -30.96 23.35 -11.52
C PHE A 47 -30.77 24.08 -12.85
N ASN A 48 -29.90 23.55 -13.73
CA ASN A 48 -29.63 24.14 -15.04
C ASN A 48 -30.68 23.77 -16.08
N ASP A 49 -31.39 22.64 -15.92
CA ASP A 49 -32.52 22.27 -16.78
C ASP A 49 -33.74 23.13 -16.44
N GLU A 50 -33.87 24.23 -17.18
CA GLU A 50 -34.85 25.31 -17.04
C GLU A 50 -36.31 24.84 -16.98
N SER A 51 -36.80 24.65 -15.77
CA SER A 51 -38.20 24.88 -15.41
C SER A 51 -38.22 25.45 -14.01
N LYS A 52 -39.04 26.47 -13.74
CA LYS A 52 -39.12 27.14 -12.43
C LYS A 52 -39.45 26.10 -11.34
N LEU A 53 -38.41 25.55 -10.72
CA LEU A 53 -38.56 24.65 -9.59
C LEU A 53 -39.28 25.44 -8.48
N PRO A 54 -40.32 24.86 -7.86
CA PRO A 54 -40.94 25.45 -6.68
C PRO A 54 -39.90 25.90 -5.65
N ASP A 55 -40.10 27.06 -5.01
CA ASP A 55 -39.15 27.65 -4.03
C ASP A 55 -38.73 26.65 -2.93
N LEU A 56 -39.61 25.74 -2.54
CA LEU A 56 -39.33 24.67 -1.58
C LEU A 56 -38.28 23.67 -2.09
N LEU A 57 -38.32 23.32 -3.38
CA LEU A 57 -37.31 22.45 -4.00
C LEU A 57 -35.96 23.17 -4.11
N ILE A 58 -35.98 24.47 -4.40
CA ILE A 58 -34.78 25.31 -4.43
C ILE A 58 -34.10 25.34 -3.05
N GLN A 59 -34.87 25.59 -1.98
CA GLN A 59 -34.34 25.58 -0.60
C GLN A 59 -33.78 24.21 -0.21
N THR A 60 -34.54 23.15 -0.47
CA THR A 60 -34.15 21.77 -0.10
C THR A 60 -32.85 21.37 -0.79
N ALA A 61 -32.72 21.65 -2.08
CA ALA A 61 -31.52 21.28 -2.81
C ALA A 61 -30.33 22.21 -2.49
N GLY A 62 -30.56 23.49 -2.19
CA GLY A 62 -29.51 24.35 -1.63
C GLY A 62 -28.97 23.85 -0.28
N GLN A 63 -29.85 23.30 0.56
CA GLN A 63 -29.43 22.66 1.82
C GLN A 63 -28.69 21.34 1.59
N ASN A 64 -29.14 20.52 0.64
CA ASN A 64 -28.45 19.29 0.23
C ASN A 64 -27.06 19.58 -0.36
N LEU A 65 -26.92 20.63 -1.16
CA LEU A 65 -25.65 21.06 -1.75
C LEU A 65 -24.67 21.54 -0.68
N ARG A 66 -25.13 22.36 0.26
CA ARG A 66 -24.32 22.78 1.42
C ARG A 66 -23.85 21.59 2.25
N THR A 67 -24.74 20.65 2.53
CA THR A 67 -24.43 19.42 3.28
C THR A 67 -23.38 18.60 2.55
N ALA A 68 -23.56 18.36 1.24
CA ALA A 68 -22.61 17.63 0.41
C ALA A 68 -21.24 18.33 0.33
N SER A 69 -21.21 19.66 0.29
CA SER A 69 -19.96 20.43 0.28
C SER A 69 -19.18 20.30 1.59
N VAL A 70 -19.86 20.37 2.74
CA VAL A 70 -19.25 20.12 4.05
C VAL A 70 -18.72 18.69 4.15
N GLU A 71 -19.51 17.71 3.69
CA GLU A 71 -19.10 16.30 3.69
C GLU A 71 -17.87 16.08 2.81
N GLN A 72 -17.82 16.67 1.62
CA GLN A 72 -16.68 16.59 0.71
C GLN A 72 -15.42 17.20 1.34
N GLY A 73 -15.53 18.34 2.03
CA GLY A 73 -14.42 18.93 2.77
C GLY A 73 -13.89 18.04 3.90
N ALA A 74 -14.77 17.29 4.57
CA ALA A 74 -14.37 16.30 5.58
C ALA A 74 -13.68 15.08 4.93
N VAL A 75 -14.25 14.56 3.84
CA VAL A 75 -13.69 13.41 3.09
C VAL A 75 -12.32 13.75 2.51
N ALA A 76 -12.12 14.95 1.95
CA ALA A 76 -10.82 15.38 1.41
C ALA A 76 -9.70 15.37 2.48
N LYS A 77 -10.00 15.84 3.71
CA LYS A 77 -9.05 15.79 4.83
C LYS A 77 -8.73 14.36 5.26
N VAL A 78 -9.72 13.47 5.26
CA VAL A 78 -9.51 12.05 5.54
C VAL A 78 -8.65 11.40 4.45
N ARG A 79 -8.94 11.70 3.17
CA ARG A 79 -8.17 11.21 2.02
C ARG A 79 -6.70 11.61 2.12
N GLU A 80 -6.40 12.85 2.48
CA GLU A 80 -5.02 13.32 2.64
C GLU A 80 -4.26 12.49 3.68
N ARG A 81 -4.86 12.28 4.87
CA ARG A 81 -4.30 11.43 5.93
C ARG A 81 -4.11 9.99 5.49
N LEU A 82 -5.09 9.42 4.79
CA LEU A 82 -5.01 8.06 4.26
C LEU A 82 -3.91 7.93 3.20
N ALA A 83 -3.74 8.95 2.35
CA ALA A 83 -2.68 8.99 1.35
C ALA A 83 -1.29 9.09 2.00
N GLU A 84 -1.13 9.92 3.04
CA GLU A 84 0.10 9.96 3.83
C GLU A 84 0.42 8.61 4.48
N ASN A 85 -0.59 7.97 5.06
CA ASN A 85 -0.44 6.64 5.66
C ASN A 85 -0.05 5.58 4.62
N ALA A 86 -0.73 5.53 3.47
CA ALA A 86 -0.39 4.60 2.38
C ALA A 86 1.06 4.79 1.89
N ARG A 87 1.51 6.05 1.74
CA ARG A 87 2.91 6.36 1.41
C ARG A 87 3.88 5.92 2.51
N ALA A 88 3.52 6.12 3.77
CA ALA A 88 4.36 5.70 4.90
C ALA A 88 4.52 4.18 4.95
N GLU A 89 3.43 3.44 4.80
CA GLU A 89 3.44 1.97 4.72
C GLU A 89 4.20 1.46 3.49
N GLY A 90 4.10 2.15 2.35
CA GLY A 90 4.89 1.85 1.15
C GLY A 90 6.40 2.04 1.35
N ARG A 91 6.82 3.11 2.05
CA ARG A 91 8.24 3.31 2.42
C ARG A 91 8.76 2.21 3.34
N LYS A 92 7.96 1.82 4.34
CA LYS A 92 8.30 0.71 5.24
C LYS A 92 8.41 -0.61 4.47
N LEU A 93 7.49 -0.88 3.54
CA LEU A 93 7.54 -2.06 2.68
C LEU A 93 8.83 -2.10 1.87
N LYS A 94 9.16 -1.03 1.16
CA LYS A 94 10.39 -0.92 0.37
C LYS A 94 11.65 -1.18 1.21
N HIS A 95 11.67 -0.65 2.44
CA HIS A 95 12.78 -0.91 3.36
C HIS A 95 12.90 -2.39 3.73
N VAL A 96 11.79 -3.04 4.09
CA VAL A 96 11.80 -4.45 4.48
C VAL A 96 12.12 -5.36 3.28
N GLU A 97 11.62 -5.04 2.08
CA GLU A 97 11.97 -5.75 0.84
C GLU A 97 13.47 -5.69 0.57
N HIS A 98 14.09 -4.52 0.77
CA HIS A 98 15.54 -4.38 0.68
C HIS A 98 16.26 -5.29 1.69
N LEU A 99 15.77 -5.39 2.93
CA LEU A 99 16.34 -6.31 3.93
C LEU A 99 16.18 -7.79 3.53
N VAL A 100 15.07 -8.17 2.90
CA VAL A 100 14.87 -9.53 2.35
C VAL A 100 15.88 -9.81 1.25
N HIS A 101 16.10 -8.85 0.35
CA HIS A 101 17.08 -8.98 -0.73
C HIS A 101 18.49 -9.18 -0.18
N LEU A 102 18.92 -8.35 0.77
CA LEU A 102 20.23 -8.50 1.44
C LEU A 102 20.36 -9.83 2.18
N ALA A 103 19.31 -10.29 2.85
CA ALA A 103 19.32 -11.58 3.54
C ALA A 103 19.46 -12.75 2.56
N THR A 104 18.80 -12.68 1.41
CA THR A 104 18.90 -13.71 0.37
C THR A 104 20.29 -13.73 -0.25
N GLY A 105 20.91 -12.57 -0.51
CA GLY A 105 22.29 -12.49 -0.99
C GLY A 105 23.32 -13.03 0.01
N ARG A 106 23.12 -12.82 1.33
CA ARG A 106 23.96 -13.43 2.36
C ARG A 106 23.84 -14.95 2.37
N ALA A 107 22.62 -15.48 2.31
CA ALA A 107 22.40 -16.92 2.29
C ALA A 107 23.08 -17.57 1.07
N ALA A 108 23.00 -16.95 -0.11
CA ALA A 108 23.69 -17.44 -1.31
C ALA A 108 25.22 -17.49 -1.11
N LYS A 109 25.82 -16.42 -0.56
CA LYS A 109 27.26 -16.39 -0.26
C LYS A 109 27.69 -17.42 0.77
N ASP A 110 26.89 -17.63 1.81
CA ASP A 110 27.18 -18.65 2.83
C ASP A 110 27.14 -20.07 2.22
N ASP A 111 26.21 -20.31 1.29
CA ASP A 111 26.10 -21.59 0.58
C ASP A 111 27.26 -21.79 -0.40
N GLU A 112 27.65 -20.75 -1.17
CA GLU A 112 28.85 -20.78 -2.04
C GLU A 112 30.12 -21.09 -1.25
N LYS A 113 30.30 -20.43 -0.09
CA LYS A 113 31.46 -20.67 0.77
C LYS A 113 31.50 -22.12 1.27
N ARG A 114 30.36 -22.67 1.71
CA ARG A 114 30.29 -24.08 2.13
C ARG A 114 30.66 -25.03 1.01
N MET A 115 30.16 -24.79 -0.21
CA MET A 115 30.51 -25.63 -1.36
C MET A 115 32.02 -25.59 -1.66
N LEU A 116 32.64 -24.41 -1.55
CA LEU A 116 34.09 -24.27 -1.73
C LEU A 116 34.87 -25.01 -0.63
N ASP A 117 34.49 -24.83 0.63
CA ASP A 117 35.13 -25.50 1.77
C ASP A 117 35.03 -27.04 1.62
N ASP A 118 33.87 -27.55 1.19
CA ASP A 118 33.65 -28.98 0.93
C ASP A 118 34.53 -29.51 -0.22
N GLU A 119 34.71 -28.75 -1.30
CA GLU A 119 35.58 -29.14 -2.42
C GLU A 119 37.07 -29.10 -2.05
N ILE A 120 37.49 -28.13 -1.25
CA ILE A 120 38.84 -28.07 -0.67
C ILE A 120 39.10 -29.31 0.18
N ASP A 121 38.17 -29.66 1.08
CA ASP A 121 38.28 -30.85 1.92
C ASP A 121 38.39 -32.14 1.10
N LYS A 122 37.58 -32.26 0.03
CA LYS A 122 37.68 -33.40 -0.91
C LYS A 122 39.02 -33.44 -1.64
N ALA A 123 39.56 -32.29 -2.05
CA ALA A 123 40.85 -32.20 -2.71
C ALA A 123 41.99 -32.61 -1.77
N VAL A 124 41.99 -32.11 -0.53
CA VAL A 124 42.96 -32.47 0.51
C VAL A 124 42.92 -33.96 0.81
N ARG A 125 41.72 -34.54 0.98
CA ARG A 125 41.57 -35.99 1.19
C ARG A 125 42.10 -36.81 0.02
N ARG A 126 41.88 -36.37 -1.22
CA ARG A 126 42.41 -37.04 -2.42
C ARG A 126 43.95 -37.00 -2.45
N SER A 127 44.57 -35.86 -2.15
CA SER A 127 46.04 -35.74 -2.15
C SER A 127 46.71 -36.64 -1.10
N LEU A 128 46.06 -36.84 0.05
CA LEU A 128 46.55 -37.71 1.12
C LEU A 128 46.39 -39.22 0.81
N GLN A 129 45.56 -39.59 -0.17
CA GLN A 129 45.38 -40.98 -0.61
C GLN A 129 46.34 -41.37 -1.75
N THR A 130 46.89 -40.40 -2.46
CA THR A 130 47.86 -40.58 -3.55
C THR A 130 49.32 -40.54 -3.11
N THR A 131 49.59 -40.30 -1.81
CA THR A 131 50.93 -40.33 -1.18
C THR A 131 51.03 -41.55 -0.30
#